data_AF-A0A4R0ZK59-F1
#
_entry.id   AF-A0A4R0ZK59-F1
#
_cell.length_a   1.000
_cell.length_b   1.000
_cell.length_c   1.000
_cell.angle_alpha   90.00
_cell.angle_beta   90.00
_cell.angle_gamma   90.00
#
_symmetry.space_group_name_H-M   'P 1'
#
loop_
_entity.id
_entity.type
_entity.pdbx_description
1 polymer ?
#
loop_
_entity_poly.entity_id
_entity_poly.type
_entity_poly.pdbx_seq_one_letter_code
_entity_poly.pdbx_strand_id
1 'polypeptide(L)'
;MTMSGSHNRLLDADLWSGTLITLHQADDATIVTWRGEEIKLALALTDPFIRVMDETTFVLVDFTRDDLRPNAWVVRADGSIETSFHAGTFIASIVVDESGIWVGYGDEGIFGEGISTEALVCFSRSGDVLFRYNHDTRKAPIIVDCELMIATASGVWLCPSIWYDLIHLHRDGRLVTYRTPKMLHDSEAMTIEGETAYFVKEGVLYRWAFGLRKKAVACGQLSGKLRGVHDSEGAGFLQIDGTDVTFLRV
;
A
#
# COMPACT_ATOMS: atom_id res chain seq x y z
N MET A 1 0.05 -22.04 35.70
CA MET A 1 -0.18 -22.49 34.31
C MET A 1 -1.21 -21.53 33.73
N THR A 2 -0.75 -20.37 33.28
CA THR A 2 -1.58 -19.33 32.65
C THR A 2 -1.81 -19.74 31.21
N MET A 3 -3.08 -19.97 30.83
CA MET A 3 -3.45 -20.20 29.44
C MET A 3 -3.04 -18.97 28.62
N SER A 4 -2.26 -19.19 27.55
CA SER A 4 -1.98 -18.17 26.55
C SER A 4 -3.32 -17.78 25.92
N GLY A 5 -3.69 -16.50 26.06
CA GLY A 5 -4.78 -15.95 25.26
C GLY A 5 -4.39 -16.07 23.79
N SER A 6 -5.32 -16.48 22.94
CA SER A 6 -5.19 -16.42 21.49
C SER A 6 -4.70 -15.02 21.10
N HIS A 7 -3.48 -14.90 20.61
CA HIS A 7 -2.92 -13.62 20.19
C HIS A 7 -3.46 -13.29 18.80
N ASN A 8 -4.71 -12.83 18.74
CA ASN A 8 -5.26 -12.27 17.52
C ASN A 8 -4.57 -10.93 17.23
N ARG A 9 -3.69 -10.91 16.22
CA ARG A 9 -2.92 -9.73 15.83
C ARG A 9 -3.40 -9.25 14.47
N LEU A 10 -3.93 -8.04 14.42
CA LEU A 10 -4.20 -7.35 13.17
C LEU A 10 -2.87 -7.03 12.46
N LEU A 11 -2.75 -7.42 11.20
CA LEU A 11 -1.55 -7.27 10.38
C LEU A 11 -1.68 -6.05 9.45
N ASP A 12 -2.82 -5.96 8.75
CA ASP A 12 -3.11 -4.92 7.79
C ASP A 12 -4.62 -4.79 7.53
N ALA A 13 -5.03 -3.69 6.89
CA ALA A 13 -6.42 -3.41 6.58
C ALA A 13 -6.57 -2.57 5.30
N ASP A 14 -7.75 -2.66 4.69
CA ASP A 14 -8.13 -1.83 3.55
C ASP A 14 -9.59 -1.37 3.63
N LEU A 15 -9.91 -0.33 2.88
CA LEU A 15 -11.24 0.27 2.82
C LEU A 15 -11.65 0.38 1.37
N TRP A 16 -12.85 -0.13 1.06
CA TRP A 16 -13.41 -0.05 -0.27
C TRP A 16 -14.90 0.21 -0.19
N SER A 17 -15.34 1.33 -0.78
CA SER A 17 -16.74 1.77 -0.78
C SER A 17 -17.34 1.77 0.62
N GLY A 18 -16.60 2.36 1.57
CA GLY A 18 -17.00 2.45 2.98
C GLY A 18 -17.00 1.12 3.75
N THR A 19 -16.62 0.00 3.13
CA THR A 19 -16.53 -1.31 3.77
C THR A 19 -15.09 -1.64 4.10
N LEU A 20 -14.85 -1.92 5.38
CA LEU A 20 -13.54 -2.34 5.86
C LEU A 20 -13.28 -3.82 5.55
N ILE A 21 -12.05 -4.13 5.14
CA ILE A 21 -11.47 -5.47 5.17
C ILE A 21 -10.28 -5.47 6.12
N THR A 22 -10.14 -6.51 6.93
CA THR A 22 -9.04 -6.63 7.90
C THR A 22 -8.37 -7.99 7.79
N LEU A 23 -7.06 -8.01 7.97
CA LEU A 23 -6.23 -9.21 7.93
C LEU A 23 -5.62 -9.44 9.32
N HIS A 24 -5.88 -10.59 9.90
CA HIS A 24 -5.41 -10.97 11.22
C HIS A 24 -4.61 -12.27 11.17
N GLN A 25 -3.62 -12.37 12.07
CA GLN A 25 -3.01 -13.64 12.44
C GLN A 25 -3.63 -14.12 13.76
N ALA A 26 -4.18 -15.34 13.74
CA ALA A 26 -4.64 -16.02 14.94
C ALA A 26 -4.03 -17.42 14.99
N ASP A 27 -3.13 -17.64 15.95
CA ASP A 27 -2.30 -18.84 16.04
C ASP A 27 -1.58 -19.11 14.69
N ASP A 28 -1.77 -20.29 14.09
CA ASP A 28 -1.20 -20.67 12.79
C ASP A 28 -2.12 -20.35 11.59
N ALA A 29 -3.21 -19.58 11.80
CA ALA A 29 -4.19 -19.27 10.77
C ALA A 29 -4.16 -17.79 10.37
N THR A 30 -4.20 -17.55 9.07
CA THR A 30 -4.53 -16.24 8.50
C THR A 30 -6.04 -16.10 8.40
N ILE A 31 -6.58 -15.04 8.99
CA ILE A 31 -8.02 -14.75 9.00
C ILE A 31 -8.26 -13.39 8.35
N VAL A 32 -9.14 -13.36 7.35
CA VAL A 32 -9.64 -12.13 6.75
C VAL A 32 -11.08 -11.92 7.20
N THR A 33 -11.38 -10.75 7.78
CA THR A 33 -12.76 -10.34 8.05
C THR A 33 -13.20 -9.34 7.00
N TRP A 34 -14.26 -9.67 6.26
CA TRP A 34 -14.82 -8.81 5.22
C TRP A 34 -16.34 -8.92 5.20
N ARG A 35 -17.05 -7.77 5.23
CA ARG A 35 -18.53 -7.72 5.20
C ARG A 35 -19.23 -8.54 6.29
N GLY A 36 -18.59 -8.68 7.44
CA GLY A 36 -19.10 -9.47 8.58
C GLY A 36 -18.84 -10.97 8.48
N GLU A 37 -18.19 -11.44 7.41
CA GLU A 37 -17.79 -12.84 7.24
C GLU A 37 -16.32 -13.02 7.63
N GLU A 38 -16.00 -14.19 8.19
CA GLU A 38 -14.63 -14.63 8.44
C GLU A 38 -14.17 -15.63 7.37
N ILE A 39 -13.06 -15.30 6.71
CA ILE A 39 -12.43 -16.11 5.68
C ILE A 39 -11.12 -16.64 6.24
N LYS A 40 -11.05 -17.96 6.46
CA LYS A 40 -9.84 -18.63 6.96
C LYS A 40 -9.00 -19.11 5.79
N LEU A 41 -7.75 -18.67 5.74
CA LEU A 41 -6.81 -18.99 4.68
C LEU A 41 -5.71 -19.89 5.22
N ALA A 42 -5.44 -20.98 4.50
CA ALA A 42 -4.34 -21.90 4.79
C ALA A 42 -3.02 -21.38 4.20
N LEU A 43 -2.66 -20.15 4.55
CA LEU A 43 -1.43 -19.48 4.15
C LEU A 43 -0.59 -19.22 5.40
N ALA A 44 0.72 -19.48 5.32
CA ALA A 44 1.67 -19.10 6.36
C ALA A 44 2.33 -17.79 5.91
N LEU A 45 1.81 -16.67 6.43
CA LEU A 45 2.26 -15.33 6.06
C LEU A 45 3.21 -14.75 7.12
N THR A 46 4.16 -13.93 6.69
CA THR A 46 5.18 -13.33 7.57
C THR A 46 4.87 -11.86 7.87
N ASP A 47 4.76 -11.04 6.82
CA ASP A 47 4.45 -9.62 6.92
C ASP A 47 3.59 -9.20 5.72
N PRO A 48 2.30 -9.59 5.74
CA PRO A 48 1.43 -9.46 4.59
C PRO A 48 0.73 -8.10 4.50
N PHE A 49 0.41 -7.76 3.26
CA PHE A 49 -0.46 -6.66 2.89
C PHE A 49 -1.79 -7.21 2.32
N ILE A 50 -2.90 -6.51 2.57
CA ILE A 50 -4.21 -6.82 1.99
C ILE A 50 -4.80 -5.63 1.24
N ARG A 51 -5.26 -5.81 0.01
CA ARG A 51 -5.97 -4.75 -0.74
C ARG A 51 -7.22 -5.28 -1.41
N VAL A 52 -8.33 -4.55 -1.32
CA VAL A 52 -9.55 -4.88 -2.08
C VAL A 52 -9.32 -4.55 -3.55
N MET A 53 -9.69 -5.46 -4.43
CA MET A 53 -9.61 -5.23 -5.88
C MET A 53 -10.97 -4.83 -6.45
N ASP A 54 -12.04 -5.51 -6.00
CA ASP A 54 -13.41 -5.28 -6.45
C ASP A 54 -14.42 -5.80 -5.42
N GLU A 55 -15.69 -5.83 -5.79
CA GLU A 55 -16.79 -6.31 -4.95
C GLU A 55 -16.66 -7.76 -4.49
N THR A 56 -15.81 -8.56 -5.11
CA THR A 56 -15.76 -10.01 -4.89
C THR A 56 -14.37 -10.52 -4.57
N THR A 57 -13.33 -9.70 -4.74
CA THR A 57 -11.94 -10.13 -4.61
C THR A 57 -11.05 -9.12 -3.93
N PHE A 58 -10.03 -9.66 -3.27
CA PHE A 58 -8.92 -8.93 -2.68
C PHE A 58 -7.61 -9.63 -3.02
N VAL A 59 -6.50 -8.90 -2.95
CA VAL A 59 -5.16 -9.45 -3.08
C VAL A 59 -4.49 -9.48 -1.72
N LEU A 60 -3.83 -10.60 -1.43
CA LEU A 60 -2.85 -10.74 -0.37
C LEU A 60 -1.46 -10.78 -0.99
N VAL A 61 -0.55 -9.99 -0.44
CA VAL A 61 0.87 -10.01 -0.85
C VAL A 61 1.72 -10.12 0.40
N ASP A 62 2.57 -11.12 0.48
CA ASP A 62 3.48 -11.33 1.61
C ASP A 62 4.88 -10.84 1.30
N PHE A 63 5.53 -10.30 2.32
CA PHE A 63 6.95 -10.06 2.28
C PHE A 63 7.71 -11.38 2.05
N THR A 64 8.67 -11.37 1.14
CA THR A 64 9.58 -12.50 0.94
C THR A 64 10.97 -12.04 0.54
N ARG A 65 11.96 -12.88 0.85
CA ARG A 65 13.33 -12.80 0.30
C ARG A 65 13.61 -13.92 -0.70
N ASP A 66 12.68 -14.86 -0.82
CA ASP A 66 12.73 -16.02 -1.72
C ASP A 66 12.07 -15.64 -3.06
N ASP A 67 12.79 -15.84 -4.16
CA ASP A 67 12.36 -15.53 -5.53
C ASP A 67 11.63 -16.70 -6.22
N LEU A 68 11.48 -17.85 -5.56
CA LEU A 68 10.96 -19.08 -6.17
C LEU A 68 9.48 -19.36 -5.89
N ARG A 69 8.95 -18.87 -4.76
CA ARG A 69 7.61 -19.23 -4.29
C ARG A 69 6.62 -18.08 -4.48
N PRO A 70 5.36 -18.37 -4.86
CA PRO A 70 4.33 -17.34 -4.89
C PRO A 70 4.24 -16.64 -3.53
N ASN A 71 4.18 -15.31 -3.58
CA ASN A 71 3.95 -14.44 -2.44
C ASN A 71 2.80 -13.45 -2.69
N ALA A 72 2.06 -13.60 -3.80
CA ALA A 72 0.84 -12.86 -4.07
C ALA A 72 -0.29 -13.83 -4.42
N TRP A 73 -1.47 -13.57 -3.86
CA TRP A 73 -2.68 -14.37 -4.06
C TRP A 73 -3.88 -13.46 -4.29
N VAL A 74 -4.58 -13.66 -5.40
CA VAL A 74 -5.91 -13.07 -5.60
C VAL A 74 -6.94 -14.04 -5.02
N VAL A 75 -7.69 -13.57 -4.03
CA VAL A 75 -8.60 -14.38 -3.23
C VAL A 75 -10.02 -13.86 -3.40
N ARG A 76 -10.97 -14.78 -3.55
CA ARG A 76 -12.39 -14.48 -3.63
C ARG A 76 -13.00 -14.32 -2.23
N ALA A 77 -14.13 -13.65 -2.15
CA ALA A 77 -14.88 -13.44 -0.91
C ALA A 77 -15.29 -14.75 -0.19
N ASP A 78 -15.30 -15.88 -0.91
CA ASP A 78 -15.56 -17.22 -0.35
C ASP A 78 -14.28 -17.92 0.18
N GLY A 79 -13.12 -17.27 0.08
CA GLY A 79 -11.81 -17.80 0.48
C GLY A 79 -11.10 -18.64 -0.57
N SER A 80 -11.69 -18.88 -1.73
CA SER A 80 -10.99 -19.57 -2.82
C SER A 80 -9.90 -18.69 -3.44
N ILE A 81 -8.75 -19.30 -3.71
CA ILE A 81 -7.63 -18.64 -4.41
C ILE A 81 -7.92 -18.72 -5.91
N GLU A 82 -8.08 -17.56 -6.55
CA GLU A 82 -8.31 -17.45 -8.00
C GLU A 82 -7.00 -17.61 -8.77
N THR A 83 -5.93 -16.97 -8.28
CA THR A 83 -4.58 -17.13 -8.82
C THR A 83 -3.52 -16.83 -7.77
N SER A 84 -2.29 -17.30 -8.02
CA SER A 84 -1.12 -16.92 -7.26
C SER A 84 0.09 -16.72 -8.18
N PHE A 85 0.95 -15.79 -7.79
CA PHE A 85 2.15 -15.45 -8.56
C PHE A 85 3.26 -14.91 -7.64
N HIS A 86 4.46 -14.74 -8.20
CA HIS A 86 5.58 -14.10 -7.53
C HIS A 86 5.58 -12.61 -7.87
N ALA A 87 5.42 -11.75 -6.87
CA ALA A 87 5.34 -10.30 -6.99
C ALA A 87 6.67 -9.60 -6.68
N GLY A 88 7.78 -10.33 -6.64
CA GLY A 88 9.11 -9.82 -6.27
C GLY A 88 9.44 -10.00 -4.79
N THR A 89 10.68 -9.68 -4.44
CA THR A 89 11.24 -9.74 -3.09
C THR A 89 11.33 -8.35 -2.47
N PHE A 90 11.45 -8.26 -1.15
CA PHE A 90 11.58 -6.98 -0.41
C PHE A 90 10.45 -5.98 -0.76
N ILE A 91 9.21 -6.47 -0.75
CA ILE A 91 8.03 -5.65 -0.99
C ILE A 91 7.85 -4.68 0.17
N ALA A 92 7.75 -3.40 -0.16
CA ALA A 92 7.64 -2.30 0.79
C ALA A 92 6.20 -1.78 0.88
N SER A 93 5.46 -1.78 -0.23
CA SER A 93 4.07 -1.34 -0.24
C SER A 93 3.29 -1.89 -1.44
N ILE A 94 1.97 -1.91 -1.31
CA ILE A 94 1.05 -2.25 -2.40
C ILE A 94 -0.15 -1.31 -2.43
N VAL A 95 -0.63 -1.01 -3.63
CA VAL A 95 -1.93 -0.36 -3.90
C VAL A 95 -2.59 -1.02 -5.11
N VAL A 96 -3.91 -0.91 -5.21
CA VAL A 96 -4.67 -1.45 -6.33
C VAL A 96 -5.46 -0.32 -6.98
N ASP A 97 -5.43 -0.28 -8.31
CA ASP A 97 -6.31 0.56 -9.13
C ASP A 97 -6.87 -0.22 -10.32
N GLU A 98 -7.59 0.45 -11.22
CA GLU A 98 -8.14 -0.17 -12.43
C GLU A 98 -7.06 -0.74 -13.38
N SER A 99 -5.81 -0.29 -13.25
CA SER A 99 -4.70 -0.77 -14.09
C SER A 99 -4.17 -2.12 -13.59
N GLY A 100 -4.22 -2.35 -12.27
CA GLY A 100 -3.78 -3.60 -11.67
C GLY A 100 -3.28 -3.47 -10.23
N ILE A 101 -2.42 -4.40 -9.85
CA ILE A 101 -1.79 -4.49 -8.54
C ILE A 101 -0.41 -3.82 -8.63
N TRP A 102 -0.27 -2.67 -8.00
CA TRP A 102 0.99 -1.93 -7.97
C TRP A 102 1.79 -2.33 -6.74
N VAL A 103 3.06 -2.69 -6.95
CA VAL A 103 3.98 -3.15 -5.93
C VAL A 103 5.21 -2.25 -5.91
N GLY A 104 5.42 -1.58 -4.79
CA GLY A 104 6.63 -0.82 -4.49
C GLY A 104 7.62 -1.68 -3.70
N TYR A 105 8.89 -1.55 -4.01
CA TYR A 105 9.97 -2.31 -3.37
C TYR A 105 10.83 -1.43 -2.46
N GLY A 106 11.44 -2.05 -1.44
CA GLY A 106 12.47 -1.43 -0.60
C GLY A 106 13.86 -1.49 -1.25
N ASP A 107 14.81 -0.78 -0.66
CA ASP A 107 16.17 -0.61 -1.18
C ASP A 107 16.88 -1.94 -1.44
N GLU A 108 16.72 -2.94 -0.57
CA GLU A 108 17.35 -4.25 -0.75
C GLU A 108 16.81 -5.00 -1.98
N GLY A 109 15.53 -4.79 -2.32
CA GLY A 109 14.94 -5.32 -3.54
C GLY A 109 15.35 -4.54 -4.77
N ILE A 110 15.39 -3.20 -4.66
CA ILE A 110 15.72 -2.29 -5.75
C ILE A 110 17.17 -2.44 -6.21
N PHE A 111 18.10 -2.55 -5.26
CA PHE A 111 19.52 -2.74 -5.55
C PHE A 111 19.94 -4.21 -5.61
N GLY A 112 18.97 -5.13 -5.48
CA GLY A 112 19.18 -6.56 -5.59
C GLY A 112 19.06 -7.08 -7.02
N GLU A 113 18.31 -8.16 -7.18
CA GLU A 113 18.10 -8.86 -8.45
C GLU A 113 16.61 -9.12 -8.71
N GLY A 114 16.29 -9.46 -9.95
CA GLY A 114 14.93 -9.82 -10.35
C GLY A 114 14.00 -8.62 -10.54
N ILE A 115 12.69 -8.87 -10.44
CA ILE A 115 11.64 -7.88 -10.78
C ILE A 115 11.62 -6.68 -9.82
N SER A 116 12.11 -6.85 -8.60
CA SER A 116 12.19 -5.77 -7.60
C SER A 116 13.14 -4.64 -8.00
N THR A 117 14.10 -4.92 -8.88
CA THR A 117 15.03 -3.90 -9.44
C THR A 117 14.32 -2.84 -10.27
N GLU A 118 13.05 -3.04 -10.61
CA GLU A 118 12.22 -2.05 -11.29
C GLU A 118 11.70 -0.94 -10.38
N ALA A 119 11.88 -1.08 -9.04
CA ALA A 119 11.41 -0.17 -7.98
C ALA A 119 9.90 -0.02 -7.80
N LEU A 120 9.14 -0.03 -8.91
CA LEU A 120 7.69 -0.04 -8.92
C LEU A 120 7.22 -0.87 -10.12
N VAL A 121 6.32 -1.82 -9.87
CA VAL A 121 5.79 -2.71 -10.92
C VAL A 121 4.27 -2.77 -10.81
N CYS A 122 3.59 -2.72 -11.96
CA CYS A 122 2.17 -3.04 -12.04
C CYS A 122 2.01 -4.46 -12.56
N PHE A 123 1.34 -5.30 -11.80
CA PHE A 123 0.92 -6.64 -12.19
C PHE A 123 -0.56 -6.63 -12.55
N SER A 124 -0.91 -7.43 -13.55
CA SER A 124 -2.30 -7.78 -13.81
C SER A 124 -2.85 -8.66 -12.68
N ARG A 125 -4.17 -8.86 -12.70
CA ARG A 125 -4.83 -9.82 -11.82
C ARG A 125 -4.27 -11.24 -11.95
N SER A 126 -3.82 -11.65 -13.14
CA SER A 126 -3.22 -12.98 -13.39
C SER A 126 -1.74 -13.08 -12.98
N GLY A 127 -1.10 -11.98 -12.61
CA GLY A 127 0.33 -11.92 -12.29
C GLY A 127 1.24 -11.57 -13.47
N ASP A 128 0.68 -11.27 -14.64
CA ASP A 128 1.48 -10.77 -15.78
C ASP A 128 1.98 -9.35 -15.48
N VAL A 129 3.23 -9.05 -15.82
CA VAL A 129 3.82 -7.72 -15.67
C VAL A 129 3.25 -6.78 -16.74
N LEU A 130 2.56 -5.72 -16.31
CA LEU A 130 1.95 -4.71 -17.18
C LEU A 130 2.81 -3.46 -17.32
N PHE A 131 3.59 -3.13 -16.30
CA PHE A 131 4.44 -1.94 -16.27
C PHE A 131 5.62 -2.14 -15.34
N ARG A 132 6.78 -1.63 -15.74
CA ARG A 132 8.03 -1.62 -14.98
C ARG A 132 8.60 -0.21 -14.95
N TYR A 133 8.74 0.37 -13.76
CA TYR A 133 9.08 1.79 -13.65
C TYR A 133 10.44 2.14 -14.26
N ASN A 134 11.51 1.42 -13.93
CA ASN A 134 12.85 1.73 -14.44
C ASN A 134 13.00 1.45 -15.95
N HIS A 135 12.32 0.42 -16.48
CA HIS A 135 12.37 0.10 -17.91
C HIS A 135 11.44 0.96 -18.77
N ASP A 136 10.18 1.14 -18.36
CA ASP A 136 9.14 1.71 -19.21
C ASP A 136 9.02 3.24 -19.05
N THR A 137 9.59 3.81 -17.97
CA THR A 137 9.60 5.25 -17.74
C THR A 137 10.86 5.92 -18.29
N ARG A 138 10.70 6.79 -19.27
CA ARG A 138 11.82 7.53 -19.84
C ARG A 138 12.33 8.62 -18.88
N LYS A 139 13.62 8.56 -18.52
CA LYS A 139 14.26 9.51 -17.57
C LYS A 139 13.55 9.56 -16.21
N ALA A 140 13.12 8.39 -15.72
CA ALA A 140 12.50 8.27 -14.42
C ALA A 140 13.41 8.84 -13.31
N PRO A 141 12.87 9.60 -12.34
CA PRO A 141 13.57 9.86 -11.09
C PRO A 141 14.00 8.55 -10.43
N ILE A 142 15.18 8.54 -9.82
CA ILE A 142 15.67 7.36 -9.09
C ILE A 142 14.80 7.18 -7.83
N ILE A 143 14.30 5.96 -7.66
CA ILE A 143 13.62 5.48 -6.46
C ILE A 143 14.61 4.61 -5.69
N VAL A 144 14.66 4.78 -4.37
CA VAL A 144 15.47 3.95 -3.47
C VAL A 144 14.61 3.10 -2.54
N ASP A 145 13.57 3.69 -1.93
CA ASP A 145 12.49 2.95 -1.28
C ASP A 145 11.14 3.44 -1.78
N CYS A 146 10.21 2.51 -2.03
CA CYS A 146 8.86 2.79 -2.47
C CYS A 146 7.83 2.32 -1.42
N GLU A 147 7.83 2.98 -0.26
CA GLU A 147 6.97 2.65 0.89
C GLU A 147 5.67 3.46 0.94
N LEU A 148 5.70 4.72 0.49
CA LEU A 148 4.55 5.62 0.52
C LEU A 148 3.87 5.64 -0.85
N MET A 149 2.77 4.90 -0.97
CA MET A 149 2.00 4.79 -2.22
C MET A 149 0.50 4.97 -2.00
N ILE A 150 -0.17 5.62 -2.97
CA ILE A 150 -1.63 5.80 -3.01
C ILE A 150 -2.15 5.63 -4.43
N ALA A 151 -3.14 4.76 -4.62
CA ALA A 151 -3.91 4.67 -5.85
C ALA A 151 -5.07 5.68 -5.84
N THR A 152 -5.28 6.34 -6.97
CA THR A 152 -6.43 7.23 -7.20
C THR A 152 -7.03 6.95 -8.58
N ALA A 153 -8.18 7.55 -8.89
CA ALA A 153 -8.75 7.49 -10.24
C ALA A 153 -7.81 8.06 -11.33
N SER A 154 -6.81 8.86 -10.95
CA SER A 154 -5.88 9.50 -11.89
C SER A 154 -4.60 8.72 -12.14
N GLY A 155 -4.39 7.62 -11.40
CA GLY A 155 -3.15 6.83 -11.39
C GLY A 155 -2.59 6.70 -9.97
N VAL A 156 -1.31 6.37 -9.89
CA VAL A 156 -0.61 6.07 -8.63
C VAL A 156 0.29 7.23 -8.22
N TRP A 157 0.19 7.60 -6.96
CA TRP A 157 1.06 8.56 -6.32
C TRP A 157 2.05 7.85 -5.44
N LEU A 158 3.29 8.32 -5.45
CA LEU A 158 4.38 7.79 -4.62
C LEU A 158 5.21 8.94 -4.05
N CYS A 159 5.77 8.72 -2.86
CA CYS A 159 6.72 9.62 -2.22
C CYS A 159 7.93 8.82 -1.74
N PRO A 160 8.85 8.44 -2.66
CA PRO A 160 9.95 7.54 -2.37
C PRO A 160 11.07 8.20 -1.54
N SER A 161 11.87 7.38 -0.86
CA SER A 161 12.97 7.86 0.00
C SER A 161 14.11 8.57 -0.78
N ILE A 162 15.04 9.16 -0.03
CA ILE A 162 16.17 10.02 -0.45
C ILE A 162 15.77 11.39 -1.00
N TRP A 163 14.95 11.45 -2.05
CA TRP A 163 14.54 12.72 -2.65
C TRP A 163 13.19 13.20 -2.12
N TYR A 164 12.33 12.27 -1.67
CA TYR A 164 11.00 12.52 -1.11
C TYR A 164 10.12 13.41 -1.98
N ASP A 165 10.40 13.49 -3.27
CA ASP A 165 9.55 14.23 -4.19
C ASP A 165 8.24 13.47 -4.37
N LEU A 166 7.13 14.19 -4.32
CA LEU A 166 5.83 13.62 -4.62
C LEU A 166 5.75 13.37 -6.12
N ILE A 167 5.60 12.12 -6.51
CA ILE A 167 5.55 11.69 -7.91
C ILE A 167 4.15 11.16 -8.22
N HIS A 168 3.56 11.65 -9.31
CA HIS A 168 2.34 11.11 -9.90
C HIS A 168 2.70 10.34 -11.15
N LEU A 169 2.47 9.03 -11.12
CA LEU A 169 2.43 8.18 -12.31
C LEU A 169 0.99 8.11 -12.80
N HIS A 170 0.70 8.83 -13.87
CA HIS A 170 -0.59 8.80 -14.53
C HIS A 170 -0.81 7.44 -15.21
N ARG A 171 -2.07 7.06 -15.40
CA ARG A 171 -2.47 5.81 -16.09
C ARG A 171 -1.95 5.72 -17.54
N ASP A 172 -1.67 6.85 -18.18
CA ASP A 172 -1.08 6.91 -19.52
C ASP A 172 0.45 6.75 -19.52
N GLY A 173 1.06 6.47 -18.36
CA GLY A 173 2.51 6.34 -18.17
C GLY A 173 3.24 7.68 -18.02
N ARG A 174 2.54 8.82 -18.06
CA ARG A 174 3.16 10.13 -17.83
C ARG A 174 3.53 10.29 -16.36
N LEU A 175 4.73 10.78 -16.11
CA LEU A 175 5.23 11.07 -14.76
C LEU A 175 5.28 12.58 -14.52
N VAL A 176 4.72 13.02 -13.39
CA VAL A 176 4.84 14.40 -12.90
C VAL A 176 5.44 14.39 -11.50
N THR A 177 6.39 15.29 -11.25
CA THR A 177 7.11 15.38 -9.97
C THR A 177 6.89 16.73 -9.32
N TYR A 178 6.61 16.73 -8.03
CA TYR A 178 6.46 17.91 -7.20
C TYR A 178 7.49 17.89 -6.07
N ARG A 179 8.25 18.98 -5.96
CA ARG A 179 9.26 19.06 -4.91
C ARG A 179 8.62 19.21 -3.53
N THR A 180 8.74 18.17 -2.72
CA THR A 180 8.14 18.13 -1.40
C THR A 180 8.89 19.03 -0.42
N PRO A 181 8.19 19.78 0.46
CA PRO A 181 8.81 20.51 1.55
C PRO A 181 9.64 19.57 2.43
N LYS A 182 10.89 19.97 2.74
CA LYS A 182 11.81 19.17 3.59
C LYS A 182 11.22 18.71 4.91
N MET A 183 10.29 19.47 5.47
CA MET A 183 9.63 19.10 6.72
C MET A 183 8.75 17.86 6.62
N LEU A 184 8.34 17.47 5.41
CA LEU A 184 7.55 16.26 5.13
C LEU A 184 8.41 15.07 4.67
N HIS A 185 9.74 15.24 4.57
CA HIS A 185 10.64 14.11 4.33
C HIS A 185 10.55 13.13 5.50
N ASP A 186 10.68 11.84 5.25
CA ASP A 186 10.51 10.78 6.27
C ASP A 186 9.12 10.76 6.91
N SER A 187 8.06 11.05 6.13
CA SER A 187 6.69 10.87 6.60
C SER A 187 6.35 9.38 6.73
N GLU A 188 5.53 9.05 7.72
CA GLU A 188 5.09 7.69 8.05
C GLU A 188 3.92 7.23 7.17
N ALA A 189 3.09 8.18 6.73
CA ALA A 189 1.93 7.92 5.89
C ALA A 189 1.60 9.13 5.02
N MET A 190 0.92 8.87 3.90
CA MET A 190 0.45 9.89 2.98
C MET A 190 -0.94 9.52 2.45
N THR A 191 -1.82 10.50 2.25
CA THR A 191 -2.98 10.40 1.36
C THR A 191 -3.12 11.67 0.52
N ILE A 192 -3.97 11.67 -0.51
CA ILE A 192 -4.10 12.79 -1.45
C ILE A 192 -5.57 13.03 -1.74
N GLU A 193 -6.01 14.28 -1.69
CA GLU A 193 -7.33 14.70 -2.15
C GLU A 193 -7.20 15.86 -3.13
N GLY A 194 -7.57 15.62 -4.39
CA GLY A 194 -7.36 16.60 -5.46
C GLY A 194 -5.91 17.08 -5.55
N GLU A 195 -5.68 18.39 -5.43
CA GLU A 195 -4.34 19.01 -5.46
C GLU A 195 -3.75 19.23 -4.05
N THR A 196 -4.23 18.47 -3.07
CA THR A 196 -3.74 18.54 -1.68
C THR A 196 -3.22 17.17 -1.26
N ALA A 197 -1.97 17.13 -0.81
CA ALA A 197 -1.39 15.97 -0.17
C ALA A 197 -1.42 16.15 1.35
N TYR A 198 -1.75 15.07 2.04
CA TYR A 198 -1.77 14.97 3.49
C TYR A 198 -0.68 14.00 3.91
N PHE A 199 0.20 14.44 4.80
CA PHE A 199 1.33 13.67 5.28
C PHE A 199 1.27 13.57 6.79
N VAL A 200 1.65 12.42 7.34
CA VAL A 200 1.83 12.25 8.78
C VAL A 200 3.31 12.05 9.06
N LYS A 201 3.87 12.88 9.93
CA LYS A 201 5.25 12.78 10.36
C LYS A 201 5.35 13.03 11.85
N GLU A 202 5.94 12.10 12.59
CA GLU A 202 6.10 12.17 14.04
C GLU A 202 4.75 12.42 14.72
N GLY A 203 3.70 11.75 14.22
CA GLY A 203 2.31 11.91 14.67
C GLY A 203 1.61 13.23 14.27
N VAL A 204 2.28 14.16 13.61
CA VAL A 204 1.65 15.41 13.16
C VAL A 204 1.08 15.25 11.76
N LEU A 205 -0.22 15.55 11.61
CA LEU A 205 -0.87 15.61 10.30
C LEU A 205 -0.60 16.98 9.65
N TYR A 206 0.00 16.96 8.47
CA TYR A 206 0.27 18.12 7.64
C TYR A 206 -0.58 18.10 6.38
N ARG A 207 -1.11 19.27 6.02
CA ARG A 207 -1.77 19.53 4.75
C ARG A 207 -0.86 20.35 3.84
N TRP A 208 -0.65 19.89 2.62
CA TRP A 208 0.18 20.57 1.62
C TRP A 208 -0.52 20.65 0.27
N ALA A 209 -0.89 21.87 -0.14
CA ALA A 209 -1.35 22.16 -1.50
C ALA A 209 -0.14 22.18 -2.46
N PHE A 210 0.15 21.04 -3.09
CA PHE A 210 1.27 20.88 -4.01
C PHE A 210 1.00 21.58 -5.34
N GLY A 211 2.04 21.75 -6.17
CA GLY A 211 1.97 22.57 -7.40
C GLY A 211 1.89 24.08 -7.16
N LEU A 212 1.54 24.50 -5.94
CA LEU A 212 1.60 25.88 -5.48
C LEU A 212 2.88 26.12 -4.68
N ARG A 213 3.41 27.35 -4.69
CA ARG A 213 4.53 27.77 -3.81
C ARG A 213 4.08 28.02 -2.37
N LYS A 214 3.30 27.09 -1.80
CA LYS A 214 2.79 27.14 -0.43
C LYS A 214 3.56 26.15 0.46
N LYS A 215 3.73 26.53 1.73
CA LYS A 215 4.27 25.63 2.75
C LYS A 215 3.20 24.65 3.19
N ALA A 216 3.63 23.48 3.68
CA ALA A 216 2.76 22.58 4.41
C ALA A 216 2.31 23.23 5.73
N VAL A 217 1.10 22.92 6.16
CA VAL A 217 0.49 23.46 7.39
C VAL A 217 0.06 22.29 8.27
N ALA A 218 0.48 22.28 9.53
CA ALA A 218 -0.01 21.31 10.50
C ALA A 218 -1.51 21.54 10.73
N CYS A 219 -2.31 20.48 10.66
CA CYS A 219 -3.77 20.54 10.76
C CYS A 219 -4.37 19.44 11.64
N GLY A 220 -3.55 18.59 12.26
CA GLY A 220 -4.03 17.57 13.18
C GLY A 220 -2.91 16.79 13.85
N GLN A 221 -3.31 15.78 14.62
CA GLN A 221 -2.45 14.79 15.25
C GLN A 221 -3.06 13.41 15.02
N LEU A 222 -2.22 12.45 14.67
CA LEU A 222 -2.56 11.05 14.42
C LEU A 222 -1.52 10.16 15.11
N SER A 223 -1.89 8.93 15.43
CA SER A 223 -1.00 7.98 16.13
C SER A 223 -1.20 6.56 15.64
N GLY A 224 -0.32 5.63 16.04
CA GLY A 224 -0.44 4.23 15.65
C GLY A 224 0.06 3.97 14.22
N LYS A 225 -0.19 2.76 13.71
CA LYS A 225 0.15 2.41 12.32
C LYS A 225 -0.89 3.06 11.41
N LEU A 226 -0.42 3.83 10.44
CA LEU A 226 -1.28 4.58 9.53
C LEU A 226 -1.08 4.08 8.11
N ARG A 227 -2.19 3.98 7.38
CA ARG A 227 -2.17 3.73 5.95
C ARG A 227 -3.06 4.76 5.26
N GLY A 228 -2.54 5.44 4.26
CA GLY A 228 -3.37 6.28 3.41
C GLY A 228 -4.31 5.46 2.54
N VAL A 229 -5.53 5.93 2.40
CA VAL A 229 -6.54 5.37 1.52
C VAL A 229 -7.20 6.47 0.72
N HIS A 230 -7.66 6.11 -0.48
CA HIS A 230 -8.46 6.95 -1.34
C HIS A 230 -9.46 6.08 -2.07
N ASP A 231 -10.75 6.28 -1.82
CA ASP A 231 -11.84 5.56 -2.48
C ASP A 231 -12.95 6.53 -2.94
N SER A 232 -14.11 6.00 -3.30
CA SER A 232 -15.27 6.80 -3.69
C SER A 232 -15.83 7.67 -2.56
N GLU A 233 -15.57 7.32 -1.30
CA GLU A 233 -16.02 8.04 -0.10
C GLU A 233 -15.06 9.18 0.28
N GLY A 234 -13.87 9.24 -0.33
CA GLY A 234 -12.91 10.32 -0.21
C GLY A 234 -11.51 9.82 0.17
N ALA A 235 -10.66 10.77 0.54
CA ALA A 235 -9.32 10.50 1.02
C ALA A 235 -9.28 10.42 2.55
N GLY A 236 -8.34 9.65 3.08
CA GLY A 236 -8.09 9.63 4.51
C GLY A 236 -7.02 8.63 4.91
N PHE A 237 -7.02 8.29 6.19
CA PHE A 237 -6.12 7.30 6.77
C PHE A 237 -6.91 6.20 7.46
N LEU A 238 -6.50 4.96 7.25
CA LEU A 238 -6.79 3.88 8.18
C LEU A 238 -5.78 3.94 9.31
N GLN A 239 -6.28 4.18 10.51
CA GLN A 239 -5.53 4.10 11.76
C GLN A 239 -5.71 2.72 12.36
N ILE A 240 -4.60 2.01 12.53
CA ILE A 240 -4.52 0.67 13.11
C ILE A 240 -3.89 0.79 14.50
N ASP A 241 -4.67 0.50 15.53
CA ASP A 241 -4.25 0.52 16.94
C ASP A 241 -4.64 -0.80 17.62
N GLY A 242 -3.66 -1.67 17.86
CA GLY A 242 -3.90 -3.02 18.36
C GLY A 242 -4.77 -3.83 17.39
N THR A 243 -6.01 -4.11 17.77
CA THR A 243 -7.01 -4.84 16.96
C THR A 243 -8.02 -3.92 16.28
N ASP A 244 -8.03 -2.64 16.62
CA ASP A 244 -9.04 -1.68 16.15
C ASP A 244 -8.55 -0.97 14.89
N VAL A 245 -9.49 -0.75 13.95
CA VAL A 245 -9.25 0.02 12.73
C VAL A 245 -10.26 1.14 12.63
N THR A 246 -9.77 2.37 12.50
CA THR A 246 -10.60 3.56 12.33
C THR A 246 -10.26 4.26 11.02
N PHE A 247 -11.28 4.61 10.23
CA PHE A 247 -11.10 5.48 9.08
C PHE A 247 -11.22 6.95 9.48
N LEU A 248 -10.18 7.73 9.17
CA LEU A 248 -10.06 9.15 9.46
C LEU A 248 -10.02 9.94 8.16
N ARG A 249 -11.14 10.60 7.83
CA ARG A 249 -11.27 11.43 6.62
C ARG A 249 -10.48 12.74 6.77
N VAL A 250 -9.92 13.23 5.66
CA VAL A 250 -9.18 14.51 5.56
C VAL A 250 -9.91 15.57 4.74
#